data_AF-A0A318K7F6-F1
#
_entry.id   AF-A0A318K7F6-F1
#
_cell.length_a   1.000
_cell.length_b   1.000
_cell.length_c   1.000
_cell.angle_alpha   90.00
_cell.angle_beta   90.00
_cell.angle_gamma   90.00
#
_symmetry.space_group_name_H-M   'P 1'
#
loop_
_entity.id
_entity.type
_entity.pdbx_description
1 polymer ?
#
loop_
_entity_poly.entity_id
_entity_poly.type
_entity_poly.pdbx_seq_one_letter_code
_entity_poly.pdbx_strand_id
1 'polypeptide(L)'
;MPMRVDIDRAVRAVRAAIDFDWTWTPDDLRSFSQRAGWELSGSDRRKPALTTDLDVNRPDARVSIGHFADLGGPPQLEEFSFKVTDVVLDDPSVRGELDEVFDELAQQVGTVVGHGPTEAWTEPTRGVRWDVPDLVVTVTTSARSVYVTFVSPEYQHWNDENDKSLETAE
;
A
#
# COMPACT_ATOMS: atom_id res chain seq x y z
N MET A 1 -22.63 -7.21 11.76
CA MET A 1 -21.40 -7.43 12.55
C MET A 1 -20.55 -6.19 12.35
N PRO A 2 -19.89 -5.66 13.39
CA PRO A 2 -19.01 -4.50 13.22
C PRO A 2 -17.89 -4.83 12.23
N MET A 3 -17.39 -3.80 11.53
CA MET A 3 -16.29 -3.93 10.57
C MET A 3 -15.04 -4.40 11.32
N ARG A 4 -14.33 -5.41 10.78
CA ARG A 4 -13.02 -5.78 11.33
C ARG A 4 -11.95 -4.82 10.83
N VAL A 5 -11.01 -4.51 11.71
CA VAL A 5 -9.89 -3.60 11.48
C VAL A 5 -8.67 -4.13 12.24
N ASP A 6 -7.50 -4.10 11.59
CA ASP A 6 -6.25 -4.58 12.18
C ASP A 6 -5.12 -3.56 11.98
N ILE A 7 -5.22 -2.42 12.70
CA ILE A 7 -4.23 -1.33 12.63
C ILE A 7 -2.88 -1.79 13.18
N ASP A 8 -2.84 -2.51 14.29
CA ASP A 8 -1.60 -2.99 14.90
C ASP A 8 -0.76 -3.85 13.95
N ARG A 9 -1.37 -4.78 13.20
CA ARG A 9 -0.64 -5.55 12.18
C ARG A 9 -0.26 -4.71 10.97
N ALA A 10 -1.13 -3.81 10.52
CA ALA A 10 -0.80 -2.90 9.42
C ALA A 10 0.42 -2.03 9.75
N VAL A 11 0.47 -1.45 10.95
CA VAL A 11 1.57 -0.60 11.43
C VAL A 11 2.85 -1.41 11.59
N ARG A 12 2.77 -2.66 12.08
CA ARG A 12 3.93 -3.57 12.10
C ARG A 12 4.46 -3.87 10.70
N ALA A 13 3.58 -4.08 9.72
CA ALA A 13 3.97 -4.28 8.33
C ALA A 13 4.66 -3.04 7.75
N VAL A 14 4.12 -1.83 8.01
CA VAL A 14 4.75 -0.56 7.61
C VAL A 14 6.13 -0.40 8.22
N ARG A 15 6.28 -0.65 9.53
CA ARG A 15 7.59 -0.61 10.18
C ARG A 15 8.55 -1.63 9.59
N ALA A 16 8.09 -2.86 9.37
CA ALA A 16 8.91 -3.89 8.76
C ALA A 16 9.35 -3.53 7.34
N ALA A 17 8.52 -2.79 6.59
CA ALA A 17 8.83 -2.31 5.25
C ALA A 17 9.83 -1.16 5.28
N ILE A 18 9.71 -0.21 6.21
CA ILE A 18 10.67 0.88 6.39
C ILE A 18 12.05 0.34 6.79
N ASP A 19 12.08 -0.68 7.65
CA ASP A 19 13.32 -1.33 8.11
C ASP A 19 13.86 -2.36 7.09
N PHE A 20 13.26 -2.51 5.90
CA PHE A 20 13.67 -3.49 4.90
C PHE A 20 14.56 -2.83 3.83
N ASP A 21 15.68 -3.46 3.53
CA ASP A 21 16.59 -3.04 2.46
C ASP A 21 16.00 -3.39 1.07
N TRP A 22 15.08 -2.58 0.58
CA TRP A 22 14.41 -2.81 -0.70
C TRP A 22 15.37 -2.72 -1.88
N THR A 23 15.32 -3.73 -2.74
CA THR A 23 15.92 -3.72 -4.09
C THR A 23 14.88 -3.59 -5.19
N TRP A 24 13.59 -3.61 -4.81
CA TRP A 24 12.41 -3.61 -5.68
C TRP A 24 12.44 -4.73 -6.74
N THR A 25 12.97 -5.89 -6.34
CA THR A 25 12.97 -7.10 -7.17
C THR A 25 11.85 -8.06 -6.76
N PRO A 26 11.41 -8.97 -7.65
CA PRO A 26 10.44 -10.01 -7.27
C PRO A 26 10.92 -10.92 -6.12
N ASP A 27 12.23 -11.01 -5.88
CA ASP A 27 12.81 -11.77 -4.76
C ASP A 27 12.57 -11.09 -3.40
N ASP A 28 12.45 -9.75 -3.38
CA ASP A 28 12.14 -9.00 -2.16
C ASP A 28 10.77 -9.37 -1.61
N LEU A 29 9.78 -9.63 -2.47
CA LEU A 29 8.45 -10.06 -2.04
C LEU A 29 8.52 -11.28 -1.15
N ARG A 30 9.34 -12.27 -1.50
CA ARG A 30 9.50 -13.48 -0.69
C ARG A 30 10.14 -13.16 0.65
N SER A 31 11.23 -12.39 0.65
CA SER A 31 11.98 -12.04 1.84
C SER A 31 11.15 -11.19 2.81
N PHE A 32 10.46 -10.18 2.28
CA PHE A 32 9.53 -9.34 3.03
C PHE A 32 8.35 -10.15 3.57
N SER A 33 7.74 -11.01 2.76
CA SER A 33 6.61 -11.83 3.21
C SER A 33 6.98 -12.70 4.42
N GLN A 34 8.15 -13.34 4.40
CA GLN A 34 8.62 -14.13 5.53
C GLN A 34 8.83 -13.28 6.79
N ARG A 35 9.32 -12.05 6.65
CA ARG A 35 9.53 -11.11 7.75
C ARG A 35 8.22 -10.56 8.30
N ALA A 36 7.26 -10.27 7.43
CA ALA A 36 5.94 -9.76 7.77
C ALA A 36 4.97 -10.85 8.25
N GLY A 37 5.34 -12.13 8.13
CA GLY A 37 4.46 -13.26 8.46
C GLY A 37 3.38 -13.52 7.40
N TRP A 38 3.60 -13.03 6.18
CA TRP A 38 2.66 -13.14 5.06
C TRP A 38 2.93 -14.39 4.23
N GLU A 39 1.87 -14.92 3.63
CA GLU A 39 1.90 -16.12 2.82
C GLU A 39 1.93 -15.75 1.33
N LEU A 40 3.04 -16.05 0.68
CA LEU A 40 3.16 -15.97 -0.77
C LEU A 40 2.57 -17.24 -1.39
N SER A 41 1.38 -17.11 -1.96
CA SER A 41 0.65 -18.17 -2.63
C SER A 41 0.75 -18.03 -4.16
N GLY A 42 0.94 -19.15 -4.85
CA GLY A 42 0.95 -19.18 -6.31
C GLY A 42 2.37 -19.21 -6.92
N SER A 43 2.47 -19.94 -8.01
CA SER A 43 3.71 -20.19 -8.74
C SER A 43 3.99 -19.14 -9.81
N ASP A 44 3.04 -18.23 -10.05
CA ASP A 44 3.12 -17.24 -11.11
C ASP A 44 3.94 -16.02 -10.65
N ARG A 45 5.17 -15.95 -11.16
CA ARG A 45 6.09 -14.85 -10.88
C ARG A 45 5.63 -13.50 -11.43
N ARG A 46 4.65 -13.48 -12.36
CA ARG A 46 4.12 -12.23 -12.94
C ARG A 46 2.91 -11.71 -12.17
N LYS A 47 2.22 -12.57 -11.41
CA LYS A 47 1.07 -12.22 -10.57
C LYS A 47 1.12 -13.02 -9.27
N PRO A 48 2.11 -12.74 -8.39
CA PRO A 48 2.15 -13.41 -7.10
C PRO A 48 0.87 -13.10 -6.33
N ALA A 49 0.22 -14.13 -5.78
CA ALA A 49 -0.86 -13.92 -4.83
C ALA A 49 -0.23 -13.83 -3.45
N LEU A 50 -0.50 -12.74 -2.74
CA LEU A 50 0.05 -12.49 -1.43
C LEU A 50 -1.10 -12.43 -0.43
N THR A 51 -0.98 -13.13 0.68
CA THR A 51 -1.97 -13.14 1.76
C THR A 51 -1.32 -12.62 3.02
N THR A 52 -1.88 -11.55 3.56
CA THR A 52 -1.40 -10.91 4.78
C THR A 52 -1.88 -11.66 6.02
N ASP A 53 -1.25 -11.37 7.14
CA ASP A 53 -1.63 -11.91 8.46
C ASP A 53 -2.76 -11.10 9.14
N LEU A 54 -3.36 -10.13 8.44
CA LEU A 54 -4.39 -9.23 8.98
C LEU A 54 -5.72 -9.98 9.18
N ASP A 55 -6.41 -9.72 10.30
CA ASP A 55 -7.73 -10.31 10.59
C ASP A 55 -8.86 -9.54 9.90
N VAL A 56 -8.90 -9.61 8.56
CA VAL A 56 -9.93 -8.98 7.71
C VAL A 56 -10.52 -9.98 6.73
N ASN A 57 -11.66 -9.63 6.12
CA ASN A 57 -12.40 -10.46 5.17
C ASN A 57 -11.70 -10.60 3.81
N ARG A 58 -10.73 -9.71 3.54
CA ARG A 58 -9.91 -9.67 2.33
C ARG A 58 -8.45 -9.44 2.73
N PRO A 59 -7.79 -10.48 3.26
CA PRO A 59 -6.37 -10.41 3.61
C PRO A 59 -5.48 -10.52 2.37
N ASP A 60 -6.02 -10.50 1.15
CA ASP A 60 -5.23 -10.48 -0.06
C ASP A 60 -4.50 -9.14 -0.23
N ALA A 61 -3.21 -9.23 -0.52
CA ALA A 61 -2.41 -8.13 -1.00
C ALA A 61 -2.32 -8.20 -2.53
N ARG A 62 -2.55 -7.06 -3.18
CA ARG A 62 -2.40 -6.89 -4.62
C ARG A 62 -0.98 -6.45 -4.91
N VAL A 63 -0.32 -7.13 -5.85
CA VAL A 63 1.05 -6.83 -6.26
C VAL A 63 1.06 -6.44 -7.74
N SER A 64 1.81 -5.38 -8.07
CA SER A 64 2.04 -4.91 -9.43
C SER A 64 3.52 -5.08 -9.78
N ILE A 65 3.79 -5.79 -10.87
CA ILE A 65 5.14 -6.06 -11.39
C ILE A 65 5.10 -5.82 -12.90
N GLY A 66 6.03 -5.02 -13.43
CA GLY A 66 6.43 -5.11 -14.83
C GLY A 66 5.98 -4.00 -15.79
N HIS A 67 5.43 -2.88 -15.32
CA HIS A 67 5.38 -1.64 -16.09
C HIS A 67 6.73 -1.32 -16.78
N PHE A 68 7.87 -1.45 -16.09
CA PHE A 68 9.19 -1.25 -16.72
C PHE A 68 9.65 -2.44 -17.59
N ALA A 69 9.08 -3.63 -17.40
CA ALA A 69 9.37 -4.79 -18.24
C ALA A 69 8.79 -4.63 -19.65
N ASP A 70 7.64 -3.98 -19.77
CA ASP A 70 7.00 -3.67 -21.05
C ASP A 70 7.81 -2.64 -21.87
N LEU A 71 8.71 -1.89 -21.21
CA LEU A 71 9.66 -0.97 -21.83
C LEU A 71 11.03 -1.61 -22.13
N GLY A 72 11.17 -2.93 -21.96
CA GLY A 72 12.39 -3.69 -22.25
C GLY A 72 13.37 -3.86 -21.08
N GLY A 73 12.97 -3.45 -19.87
CA GLY A 73 13.72 -3.68 -18.63
C GLY A 73 13.47 -5.06 -18.00
N PRO A 74 14.21 -5.42 -16.93
CA PRO A 74 13.84 -6.57 -16.11
C PRO A 74 12.51 -6.31 -15.37
N PRO A 75 11.72 -7.35 -15.06
CA PRO A 75 10.52 -7.19 -14.23
C PRO A 75 10.90 -6.72 -12.83
N GLN A 76 10.46 -5.51 -12.49
CA GLN A 76 10.65 -4.89 -11.19
C GLN A 76 9.32 -4.86 -10.43
N LEU A 77 9.43 -4.97 -9.10
CA LEU A 77 8.32 -4.71 -8.21
C LEU A 77 8.05 -3.21 -8.21
N GLU A 78 6.83 -2.82 -8.50
CA GLU A 78 6.45 -1.40 -8.60
C GLU A 78 5.70 -0.95 -7.39
N GLU A 79 4.68 -1.73 -7.02
CA GLU A 79 3.88 -1.47 -5.83
C GLU A 79 3.25 -2.76 -5.33
N PHE A 80 2.88 -2.74 -4.07
CA PHE A 80 1.92 -3.69 -3.54
C PHE A 80 1.05 -3.05 -2.48
N SER A 81 -0.22 -3.43 -2.44
CA SER A 81 -1.23 -2.86 -1.55
C SER A 81 -1.98 -3.92 -0.79
N PHE A 82 -2.36 -3.62 0.45
CA PHE A 82 -3.12 -4.53 1.31
C PHE A 82 -4.20 -3.77 2.08
N LYS A 83 -5.30 -4.47 2.38
CA LYS A 83 -6.47 -3.92 3.09
C LYS A 83 -6.23 -3.97 4.60
N VAL A 84 -6.54 -2.88 5.30
CA VAL A 84 -6.44 -2.79 6.78
C VAL A 84 -7.79 -3.03 7.46
N THR A 85 -8.87 -2.81 6.72
CA THR A 85 -10.25 -3.06 7.16
C THR A 85 -10.93 -4.13 6.31
N ASP A 86 -12.03 -4.66 6.81
CA ASP A 86 -12.99 -5.39 5.98
C ASP A 86 -13.39 -4.54 4.77
N VAL A 87 -13.56 -5.18 3.63
CA VAL A 87 -14.18 -4.59 2.45
C VAL A 87 -15.69 -4.65 2.63
N VAL A 88 -16.32 -3.49 2.71
CA VAL A 88 -17.77 -3.34 2.82
C VAL A 88 -18.32 -2.82 1.50
N LEU A 89 -19.29 -3.53 0.93
CA LEU A 89 -19.92 -3.16 -0.33
C LEU A 89 -21.24 -2.45 -0.05
N ASP A 90 -21.43 -1.30 -0.70
CA ASP A 90 -22.71 -0.58 -0.77
C ASP A 90 -23.31 -0.17 0.59
N ASP A 91 -22.48 0.06 1.61
CA ASP A 91 -22.90 0.57 2.90
C ASP A 91 -22.27 1.95 3.19
N PRO A 92 -23.01 3.06 3.04
CA PRO A 92 -22.49 4.39 3.35
C PRO A 92 -22.35 4.64 4.86
N SER A 93 -22.95 3.82 5.72
CA SER A 93 -22.90 4.03 7.18
C SER A 93 -21.52 3.76 7.76
N VAL A 94 -20.71 2.92 7.11
CA VAL A 94 -19.34 2.63 7.54
C VAL A 94 -18.35 3.74 7.17
N ARG A 95 -18.77 4.78 6.42
CA ARG A 95 -17.85 5.83 5.97
C ARG A 95 -17.20 6.58 7.14
N GLY A 96 -17.98 6.89 8.18
CA GLY A 96 -17.44 7.52 9.39
C GLY A 96 -16.41 6.63 10.10
N GLU A 97 -16.70 5.33 10.20
CA GLU A 97 -15.79 4.34 10.79
C GLU A 97 -14.50 4.17 9.96
N LEU A 98 -14.61 4.18 8.63
CA LEU A 98 -13.45 4.15 7.72
C LEU A 98 -12.60 5.43 7.82
N ASP A 99 -13.22 6.59 7.97
CA ASP A 99 -12.51 7.87 8.14
C ASP A 99 -11.78 7.90 9.49
N GLU A 100 -12.41 7.41 10.57
CA GLU A 100 -11.78 7.26 11.89
C GLU A 100 -10.57 6.30 11.84
N VAL A 101 -10.74 5.13 11.20
CA VAL A 101 -9.64 4.17 11.02
C VAL A 101 -8.52 4.76 10.16
N PHE A 102 -8.86 5.51 9.12
CA PHE A 102 -7.85 6.20 8.30
C PHE A 102 -7.05 7.20 9.12
N ASP A 103 -7.72 8.04 9.91
CA ASP A 103 -7.07 9.05 10.75
C ASP A 103 -6.15 8.41 11.80
N GLU A 104 -6.62 7.34 12.44
CA GLU A 104 -5.83 6.58 13.40
C GLU A 104 -4.61 5.93 12.73
N LEU A 105 -4.80 5.23 11.61
CA LEU A 105 -3.73 4.58 10.87
C LEU A 105 -2.70 5.61 10.37
N ALA A 106 -3.14 6.73 9.82
CA ALA A 106 -2.27 7.79 9.33
C ALA A 106 -1.41 8.39 10.46
N GLN A 107 -2.00 8.59 11.64
CA GLN A 107 -1.28 9.08 12.81
C GLN A 107 -0.22 8.07 13.29
N GLN A 108 -0.56 6.79 13.35
CA GLN A 108 0.38 5.74 13.75
C GLN A 108 1.51 5.57 12.73
N VAL A 109 1.20 5.58 11.43
CA VAL A 109 2.21 5.53 10.35
C VAL A 109 3.14 6.74 10.42
N GLY A 110 2.60 7.96 10.59
CA GLY A 110 3.44 9.16 10.75
C GLY A 110 4.37 9.09 11.97
N THR A 111 3.92 8.45 13.05
CA THR A 111 4.76 8.21 14.24
C THR A 111 5.89 7.22 13.96
N VAL A 112 5.63 6.17 13.16
CA VAL A 112 6.63 5.17 12.76
C VAL A 112 7.67 5.76 11.82
N VAL A 113 7.21 6.55 10.84
CA VAL A 113 8.06 7.24 9.88
C VAL A 113 8.87 8.35 10.55
N GLY A 114 8.34 8.96 11.63
CA GLY A 114 9.02 9.98 12.42
C GLY A 114 8.89 11.41 11.86
N HIS A 115 8.11 11.60 10.79
CA HIS A 115 7.76 12.89 10.23
C HIS A 115 6.32 12.95 9.71
N GLY A 116 5.82 14.16 9.46
CA GLY A 116 4.49 14.37 8.87
C GLY A 116 4.41 13.86 7.42
N PRO A 117 3.19 13.71 6.87
CA PRO A 117 3.01 13.27 5.49
C PRO A 117 3.71 14.23 4.52
N THR A 118 4.38 13.66 3.53
CA THR A 118 5.00 14.42 2.42
C THR A 118 3.91 15.05 1.56
N GLU A 119 2.82 14.30 1.35
CA GLU A 119 1.69 14.72 0.53
C GLU A 119 0.37 14.20 1.10
N ALA A 120 -0.71 14.94 0.88
CA ALA A 120 -2.06 14.57 1.31
C ALA A 120 -3.08 15.06 0.28
N TRP A 121 -4.08 14.23 -0.02
CA TRP A 121 -5.16 14.55 -0.94
C TRP A 121 -6.52 14.11 -0.38
N THR A 122 -7.59 14.74 -0.88
CA THR A 122 -8.96 14.52 -0.40
C THR A 122 -9.91 14.02 -1.49
N GLU A 123 -9.57 14.23 -2.78
CA GLU A 123 -10.37 13.82 -3.93
C GLU A 123 -9.46 13.18 -5.00
N PRO A 124 -9.95 12.17 -5.77
CA PRO A 124 -11.26 11.50 -5.67
C PRO A 124 -11.36 10.49 -4.50
N THR A 125 -10.23 10.22 -3.85
CA THR A 125 -10.12 9.46 -2.60
C THR A 125 -9.38 10.30 -1.57
N ARG A 126 -9.48 9.94 -0.29
CA ARG A 126 -8.68 10.60 0.76
C ARG A 126 -7.45 9.75 1.03
N GLY A 127 -6.28 10.37 0.98
CA GLY A 127 -5.01 9.66 1.16
C GLY A 127 -3.89 10.55 1.66
N VAL A 128 -2.88 9.91 2.21
CA VAL A 128 -1.65 10.53 2.72
C VAL A 128 -0.47 9.66 2.32
N ARG A 129 0.63 10.32 1.95
CA ARG A 129 1.85 9.70 1.45
C ARG A 129 3.04 10.16 2.28
N TRP A 130 3.94 9.23 2.55
CA TRP A 130 5.25 9.47 3.14
C TRP A 130 6.33 8.94 2.23
N ASP A 131 7.27 9.81 1.89
CA ASP A 131 8.47 9.45 1.14
C ASP A 131 9.59 9.17 2.13
N VAL A 132 10.01 7.92 2.20
CA VAL A 132 11.23 7.51 2.91
C VAL A 132 12.29 7.08 1.88
N PRO A 133 13.59 7.02 2.23
CA PRO A 133 14.68 6.92 1.25
C PRO A 133 14.53 5.79 0.21
N ASP A 134 14.08 4.60 0.65
CA ASP A 134 14.02 3.40 -0.19
C ASP A 134 12.57 2.91 -0.42
N LEU A 135 11.57 3.67 0.02
CA LEU A 135 10.17 3.25 0.02
C LEU A 135 9.23 4.46 0.05
N VAL A 136 8.13 4.38 -0.69
CA VAL A 136 7.00 5.30 -0.53
C VAL A 136 5.86 4.55 0.13
N VAL A 137 5.36 5.09 1.24
CA VAL A 137 4.22 4.53 1.98
C VAL A 137 3.02 5.43 1.75
N THR A 138 1.94 4.85 1.24
CA THR A 138 0.68 5.54 1.00
C THR A 138 -0.43 4.88 1.80
N VAL A 139 -1.15 5.66 2.60
CA VAL A 139 -2.39 5.23 3.23
C VAL A 139 -3.53 5.89 2.49
N THR A 140 -4.49 5.11 2.02
CA THR A 140 -5.65 5.62 1.28
C THR A 140 -6.93 5.03 1.83
N THR A 141 -7.95 5.87 2.00
CA THR A 141 -9.31 5.44 2.26
C THR A 141 -10.16 5.58 1.00
N SER A 142 -10.97 4.55 0.76
CA SER A 142 -11.98 4.50 -0.28
C SER A 142 -13.35 4.38 0.35
N ALA A 143 -14.41 4.52 -0.43
CA ALA A 143 -15.79 4.31 0.04
C ALA A 143 -16.07 2.89 0.60
N ARG A 144 -15.13 1.95 0.50
CA ARG A 144 -15.32 0.52 0.81
C ARG A 144 -14.31 -0.05 1.81
N SER A 145 -13.18 0.61 2.02
CA SER A 145 -12.07 0.10 2.85
C SER A 145 -10.94 1.10 2.97
N VAL A 146 -10.16 0.98 4.05
CA VAL A 146 -8.82 1.57 4.19
C VAL A 146 -7.76 0.57 3.73
N TYR A 147 -6.76 1.05 3.01
CA TYR A 147 -5.65 0.23 2.54
C TYR A 147 -4.33 1.00 2.60
N VAL A 148 -3.25 0.24 2.65
CA VAL A 148 -1.88 0.75 2.58
C VAL A 148 -1.26 0.24 1.30
N THR A 149 -0.50 1.10 0.64
CA THR A 149 0.28 0.79 -0.55
C THR A 149 1.74 1.11 -0.27
N PHE A 150 2.61 0.18 -0.62
CA PHE A 150 4.06 0.37 -0.68
C PHE A 150 4.45 0.51 -2.14
N VAL A 151 5.19 1.57 -2.46
CA VAL A 151 5.54 1.92 -3.84
C VAL A 151 7.04 2.13 -3.95
N SER A 152 7.63 1.69 -5.06
CA SER A 152 9.04 1.93 -5.34
C SER A 152 9.27 3.41 -5.63
N PRO A 153 10.34 4.03 -5.09
CA PRO A 153 10.62 5.44 -5.38
C PRO A 153 10.75 5.74 -6.89
N GLU A 154 11.31 4.81 -7.66
CA GLU A 154 11.43 4.94 -9.13
C GLU A 154 10.06 4.92 -9.82
N TYR A 155 9.17 4.01 -9.44
CA TYR A 155 7.82 3.95 -9.99
C TYR A 155 6.99 5.16 -9.54
N GLN A 156 7.15 5.60 -8.30
CA GLN A 156 6.48 6.80 -7.80
C GLN A 156 6.93 8.05 -8.56
N HIS A 157 8.23 8.22 -8.83
CA HIS A 157 8.72 9.33 -9.65
C HIS A 157 8.11 9.29 -11.06
N TRP A 158 8.02 8.11 -11.67
CA TRP A 158 7.37 7.95 -12.97
C TRP A 158 5.88 8.33 -12.92
N ASN A 159 5.14 7.91 -11.88
CA ASN A 159 3.76 8.31 -11.67
C ASN A 159 3.62 9.83 -11.52
N ASP A 160 4.45 10.45 -10.69
CA ASP A 160 4.44 11.90 -10.44
C ASP A 160 4.74 12.70 -11.72
N GLU A 161 5.60 12.20 -12.61
CA GLU A 161 5.86 12.82 -13.92
C GLU A 161 4.72 12.63 -14.91
N ASN A 162 4.04 11.48 -14.89
CA ASN A 162 2.88 11.23 -15.75
C ASN A 162 1.69 12.07 -15.33
N ASP A 163 1.42 12.18 -14.03
CA ASP A 163 0.34 13.01 -13.49
C ASP A 163 0.51 14.48 -13.92
N LYS A 164 1.71 15.04 -13.74
CA LYS A 164 2.05 16.39 -14.23
C LYS A 164 1.90 16.55 -15.73
N SER A 165 2.22 15.50 -16.50
CA SER A 165 2.10 15.53 -17.97
C SER A 165 0.64 15.51 -18.42
N LEU A 166 -0.25 14.88 -17.65
CA LEU A 166 -1.70 14.89 -17.88
C LEU A 166 -2.31 16.24 -17.49
N GLU A 167 -1.87 16.84 -16.38
CA GLU A 167 -2.32 18.18 -15.94
C GLU A 167 -1.87 19.31 -16.87
N THR A 168 -0.69 19.18 -17.52
CA THR A 168 -0.17 20.21 -18.44
C THR A 168 -0.78 20.12 -19.84
N ALA A 169 -1.56 19.06 -20.12
CA ALA A 169 -2.19 18.82 -21.41
C ALA A 169 -3.63 19.37 -21.51
N GLU A 170 -4.14 20.05 -20.48
CA GLU A 170 -5.44 20.72 -20.43
C GLU A 170 -5.40 22.21 -20.82
#